data_AF-A0AAE4B854-F1
#
_entry.id   AF-A0AAE4B854-F1
#
_cell.length_a   1.000
_cell.length_b   1.000
_cell.length_c   1.000
_cell.angle_alpha   90.00
_cell.angle_beta   90.00
_cell.angle_gamma   90.00
#
_symmetry.space_group_name_H-M   'P 1'
#
loop_
_entity.id
_entity.type
_entity.pdbx_description
1 polymer ?
#
loop_
_entity_poly.entity_id
_entity_poly.type
_entity_poly.pdbx_seq_one_letter_code
_entity_poly.pdbx_strand_id
1 'polypeptide(L)'
;MKIETYIYLEDKKKFVPIDDIEKIKTFVATKGDFMEQGFTNLEGTITFDHGKKGKIEDFENPDSIEELWHYYKNVLVDYMEEGYGKIYYPSLPLEIQLERKSDREIMLSLENQILVADFKEFVYQLIESGRQFIEFLKVITGRPDDSDLRDEFERIEKVYKSL
;
A
#
# COMPACT_ATOMS: atom_id res chain seq x y z
N MET A 1 0.24 -2.07 14.95
CA MET A 1 0.68 -2.54 13.63
C MET A 1 1.32 -1.36 12.89
N LYS A 2 2.33 -1.60 12.06
CA LYS A 2 3.00 -0.58 11.26
C LYS A 2 2.86 -0.96 9.78
N ILE A 3 2.44 -0.02 8.94
CA ILE A 3 2.46 -0.18 7.48
C ILE A 3 3.38 0.90 6.93
N GLU A 4 4.31 0.53 6.07
CA GLU A 4 5.28 1.47 5.50
C GLU A 4 5.43 1.25 4.01
N THR A 5 5.43 2.35 3.27
CA THR A 5 5.76 2.37 1.85
C THR A 5 7.24 2.64 1.67
N TYR A 6 7.86 1.89 0.77
CA TYR A 6 9.23 2.09 0.33
C TYR A 6 9.26 2.28 -1.17
N ILE A 7 10.02 3.28 -1.62
CA ILE A 7 10.28 3.54 -3.04
C ILE A 7 11.58 2.85 -3.45
N TYR A 8 11.54 2.14 -4.57
CA TYR A 8 12.72 1.54 -5.17
C TYR A 8 13.45 2.57 -6.04
N LEU A 9 14.69 2.87 -5.67
CA LEU A 9 15.57 3.75 -6.45
C LEU A 9 16.37 2.88 -7.41
N GLU A 10 15.87 2.72 -8.64
CA GLU A 10 16.44 1.84 -9.68
C GLU A 10 17.93 2.10 -9.95
N ASP A 11 18.33 3.38 -9.95
CA ASP A 11 19.71 3.84 -10.20
C ASP A 11 20.70 3.33 -9.13
N LYS A 12 20.22 3.21 -7.89
CA LYS A 12 20.99 2.82 -6.71
C LYS A 12 20.68 1.39 -6.26
N LYS A 13 19.72 0.72 -6.91
CA LYS A 13 19.21 -0.62 -6.57
C LYS A 13 18.92 -0.76 -5.08
N LYS A 14 18.15 0.17 -4.52
CA LYS A 14 17.83 0.18 -3.09
C LYS A 14 16.45 0.74 -2.81
N PHE A 15 15.88 0.29 -1.70
CA PHE A 15 14.65 0.84 -1.16
C PHE A 15 14.94 2.00 -0.22
N VAL A 16 14.05 2.98 -0.24
CA VAL A 16 14.04 4.10 0.71
C VAL A 16 12.63 4.30 1.23
N PRO A 17 12.43 4.56 2.52
CA PRO A 17 11.10 4.85 3.05
C PRO A 17 10.55 6.14 2.43
N ILE A 18 9.22 6.23 2.29
CA ILE A 18 8.57 7.40 1.65
C ILE A 18 8.80 8.72 2.39
N ASP A 19 9.22 8.68 3.66
CA ASP A 19 9.56 9.86 4.45
C ASP A 19 10.94 10.46 4.11
N ASP A 20 11.80 9.73 3.37
CA ASP A 20 13.07 10.23 2.81
C ASP A 20 12.81 11.07 1.53
N ILE A 21 11.89 12.04 1.67
CA ILE A 21 11.33 12.87 0.60
C ILE A 21 12.41 13.52 -0.25
N GLU A 22 13.44 14.10 0.37
CA GLU A 22 14.47 14.86 -0.35
C GLU A 22 15.32 13.95 -1.26
N LYS A 23 15.56 12.72 -0.83
CA LYS A 23 16.28 11.74 -1.63
C LYS A 23 15.42 11.21 -2.77
N ILE A 24 14.13 10.99 -2.53
CA ILE A 24 13.17 10.60 -3.56
C ILE A 24 13.01 11.73 -4.58
N LYS A 25 12.86 12.99 -4.14
CA LYS A 25 12.84 14.17 -5.02
C LYS A 25 14.08 14.26 -5.90
N THR A 26 15.26 14.00 -5.32
CA THR A 26 16.51 13.98 -6.08
C THR A 26 16.50 12.89 -7.16
N PHE A 27 15.97 11.71 -6.84
CA PHE A 27 15.83 10.61 -7.80
C PHE A 27 14.84 10.93 -8.92
N VAL A 28 13.62 11.36 -8.59
CA VAL A 28 12.58 11.67 -9.60
C VAL A 28 13.00 12.80 -10.54
N ALA A 29 13.76 13.78 -10.05
CA ALA A 29 14.31 14.86 -10.88
C ALA A 29 15.29 14.37 -11.96
N THR A 30 15.87 13.17 -11.78
CA THR A 30 16.80 12.54 -12.74
C THR A 30 16.15 11.42 -13.56
N LYS A 31 14.95 10.96 -13.19
CA LYS A 31 14.22 9.89 -13.88
C LYS A 31 13.43 10.48 -15.05
N GLY A 32 13.88 10.20 -16.28
CA GLY A 32 13.33 10.79 -17.50
C GLY A 32 11.89 10.36 -17.82
N ASP A 33 11.46 9.22 -17.28
CA ASP A 33 10.16 8.59 -17.46
C ASP A 33 9.31 8.64 -16.17
N PHE A 34 9.60 9.57 -15.25
CA PHE A 34 8.94 9.64 -13.94
C PHE A 34 7.41 9.73 -14.02
N MET A 35 6.85 10.39 -15.03
CA MET A 35 5.40 10.47 -15.24
C MET A 35 5.02 9.94 -16.61
N GLU A 36 4.08 9.00 -16.65
CA GLU A 36 3.48 8.49 -17.88
C GLU A 36 1.96 8.42 -17.74
N GLN A 37 1.23 8.93 -18.75
CA GLN A 37 -0.24 8.92 -18.82
C GLN A 37 -1.01 9.44 -17.59
N GLY A 38 -0.35 10.20 -16.70
CA GLY A 38 -1.00 10.69 -15.49
C GLY A 38 -0.68 9.90 -14.22
N PHE A 39 0.13 8.85 -14.28
CA PHE A 39 0.60 8.09 -13.12
C PHE A 39 2.10 8.30 -12.93
N THR A 40 2.60 8.13 -11.69
CA THR A 40 4.04 8.03 -11.49
C THR A 40 4.53 6.68 -11.97
N ASN A 41 5.65 6.65 -12.68
CA ASN A 41 6.38 5.42 -12.94
C ASN A 41 7.33 5.12 -11.76
N LEU A 42 6.79 5.10 -10.54
CA LEU A 42 7.55 4.74 -9.34
C LEU A 42 7.27 3.31 -8.96
N GLU A 43 8.34 2.53 -8.84
CA GLU A 43 8.27 1.20 -8.25
C GLU A 43 8.56 1.26 -6.76
N GLY A 44 8.04 0.28 -6.01
CA GLY A 44 8.20 0.20 -4.57
C GLY A 44 7.60 -1.06 -3.97
N THR A 45 7.49 -1.05 -2.65
CA THR A 45 6.82 -2.10 -1.88
C THR A 45 6.09 -1.52 -0.68
N ILE A 46 5.06 -2.22 -0.22
CA ILE A 46 4.31 -1.87 0.98
C ILE A 46 4.54 -3.00 2.00
N THR A 47 5.12 -2.64 3.13
CA THR A 47 5.42 -3.59 4.21
C THR A 47 4.38 -3.49 5.31
N PHE A 48 4.11 -4.62 5.95
CA PHE A 48 3.21 -4.71 7.10
C PHE A 48 3.96 -5.40 8.23
N ASP A 49 4.07 -4.77 9.39
CA ASP A 49 4.74 -5.31 10.57
C ASP A 49 3.80 -5.31 11.78
N HIS A 50 3.52 -6.49 12.31
CA HIS A 50 2.80 -6.68 13.55
C HIS A 50 3.61 -7.44 14.62
N GLY A 51 4.93 -7.28 14.60
CA GLY A 51 5.86 -7.91 15.52
C GLY A 51 5.66 -9.42 15.57
N LYS A 52 5.29 -9.95 16.75
CA LYS A 52 5.10 -11.39 16.94
C LYS A 52 3.88 -11.96 16.20
N LYS A 53 2.97 -11.12 15.69
CA LYS A 53 1.78 -11.53 14.95
C LYS A 53 1.99 -11.63 13.43
N GLY A 54 3.24 -11.50 12.99
CA GLY A 54 3.62 -11.70 11.60
C GLY A 54 4.06 -10.42 10.92
N LYS A 55 4.57 -10.61 9.71
CA LYS A 55 5.17 -9.57 8.88
C LYS A 55 4.96 -9.93 7.41
N ILE A 56 4.70 -8.92 6.58
CA ILE A 56 4.65 -9.01 5.12
C ILE A 56 5.69 -8.04 4.57
N GLU A 57 6.69 -8.54 3.86
CA GLU A 57 7.72 -7.75 3.18
C GLU A 57 8.04 -8.35 1.83
N ASP A 58 8.13 -7.50 0.80
CA ASP A 58 8.54 -7.94 -0.53
C ASP A 58 9.51 -6.93 -1.14
N PHE A 59 10.76 -6.98 -0.69
CA PHE A 59 11.85 -6.19 -1.25
C PHE A 59 12.54 -6.85 -2.45
N GLU A 60 12.13 -8.07 -2.81
CA GLU A 60 12.69 -8.79 -3.96
C GLU A 60 11.93 -8.45 -5.25
N ASN A 61 10.65 -8.09 -5.11
CA ASN A 61 9.78 -7.79 -6.24
C ASN A 61 9.15 -6.39 -6.09
N PRO A 62 9.90 -5.31 -6.35
CA PRO A 62 9.30 -3.99 -6.46
C PRO A 62 8.28 -3.98 -7.60
N ASP A 63 7.17 -3.28 -7.40
CA ASP A 63 6.10 -3.14 -8.39
C ASP A 63 5.57 -1.70 -8.38
N SER A 64 4.72 -1.34 -9.35
CA SER A 64 4.10 -0.02 -9.46
C SER A 64 3.44 0.38 -8.14
N ILE A 65 3.98 1.40 -7.46
CA ILE A 65 3.62 1.68 -6.07
C ILE A 65 2.22 2.28 -5.93
N GLU A 66 1.79 3.08 -6.92
CA GLU A 66 0.42 3.59 -6.99
C GLU A 66 -0.55 2.43 -7.16
N GLU A 67 -0.27 1.51 -8.08
CA GLU A 67 -1.10 0.33 -8.29
C GLU A 67 -1.18 -0.51 -7.02
N LEU A 68 -0.05 -0.85 -6.38
CA LEU A 68 -0.02 -1.64 -5.14
C LEU A 68 -0.98 -1.08 -4.07
N TRP A 69 -1.03 0.24 -3.89
CA TRP A 69 -1.98 0.86 -2.97
C TRP A 69 -3.45 0.63 -3.37
N HIS A 70 -3.78 0.72 -4.66
CA HIS A 70 -5.11 0.36 -5.14
C HIS A 70 -5.41 -1.13 -4.94
N TYR A 71 -4.45 -2.02 -5.16
CA TYR A 71 -4.59 -3.47 -4.97
C TYR A 71 -4.92 -3.79 -3.50
N TYR A 72 -4.13 -3.32 -2.53
CA TYR A 72 -4.41 -3.54 -1.10
C TYR A 72 -5.75 -2.94 -0.66
N LYS A 73 -6.10 -1.75 -1.18
CA LYS A 73 -7.40 -1.13 -0.92
C LYS A 73 -8.55 -1.98 -1.46
N ASN A 74 -8.45 -2.47 -2.70
CA ASN A 74 -9.47 -3.30 -3.32
C ASN A 74 -9.70 -4.59 -2.55
N VAL A 75 -8.61 -5.28 -2.17
CA VAL A 75 -8.70 -6.50 -1.36
C VAL A 75 -9.38 -6.24 -0.02
N LEU A 76 -9.16 -5.07 0.59
CA LEU A 76 -9.87 -4.70 1.82
C LEU A 76 -11.37 -4.47 1.57
N VAL A 77 -11.73 -3.82 0.47
CA VAL A 77 -13.14 -3.60 0.10
C VAL A 77 -13.84 -4.95 -0.10
N ASP A 78 -13.26 -5.85 -0.90
CA ASP A 78 -13.80 -7.20 -1.13
C ASP A 78 -13.96 -7.95 0.20
N TYR A 79 -12.94 -7.87 1.07
CA TYR A 79 -13.01 -8.47 2.41
C TYR A 79 -14.14 -7.89 3.27
N MET A 80 -14.38 -6.57 3.22
CA MET A 80 -15.44 -5.93 4.00
C MET A 80 -16.84 -6.31 3.50
N GLU A 81 -16.99 -6.60 2.21
CA GLU A 81 -18.25 -7.00 1.58
C GLU A 81 -18.53 -8.50 1.74
N GLU A 82 -17.53 -9.34 1.52
CA GLU A 82 -17.70 -10.80 1.41
C GLU A 82 -17.09 -11.59 2.58
N GLY A 83 -16.29 -10.95 3.43
CA GLY A 83 -15.48 -11.60 4.47
C GLY A 83 -14.18 -12.22 3.94
N TYR A 84 -13.89 -12.02 2.67
CA TYR A 84 -12.74 -12.55 1.94
C TYR A 84 -12.40 -11.61 0.77
N GLY A 85 -11.12 -11.38 0.50
CA GLY A 85 -10.65 -10.64 -0.66
C GLY A 85 -9.36 -11.27 -1.20
N LYS A 86 -9.20 -11.28 -2.52
CA LYS A 86 -8.02 -11.85 -3.18
C LYS A 86 -7.70 -11.14 -4.48
N ILE A 87 -6.43 -10.85 -4.67
CA ILE A 87 -5.90 -10.29 -5.92
C ILE A 87 -4.47 -10.75 -6.15
N TYR A 88 -3.97 -10.59 -7.38
CA TYR A 88 -2.57 -10.84 -7.70
C TYR A 88 -1.83 -9.53 -7.91
N TYR A 89 -0.53 -9.50 -7.61
CA TYR A 89 0.35 -8.39 -7.95
C TYR A 89 0.22 -8.04 -9.44
N PRO A 90 0.33 -6.76 -9.81
CA PRO A 90 0.17 -6.34 -11.19
C PRO A 90 1.24 -6.95 -12.13
N SER A 91 2.51 -6.96 -11.71
CA SER A 91 3.62 -7.41 -12.57
C SER A 91 3.99 -8.88 -12.37
N LEU A 92 3.57 -9.49 -11.27
CA LEU A 92 3.92 -10.88 -10.92
C LEU A 92 2.69 -11.65 -10.39
N PRO A 93 2.65 -12.98 -10.55
CA PRO A 93 1.54 -13.78 -10.04
C PRO A 93 1.62 -14.00 -8.52
N LEU A 94 2.03 -13.00 -7.75
CA LEU A 94 2.08 -13.06 -6.29
C LEU A 94 0.69 -12.79 -5.71
N GLU A 95 0.22 -13.66 -4.84
CA GLU A 95 -1.14 -13.59 -4.33
C GLU A 95 -1.25 -12.77 -3.04
N ILE A 96 -2.05 -11.71 -3.07
CA ILE A 96 -2.48 -10.96 -1.87
C ILE A 96 -3.87 -11.47 -1.49
N GLN A 97 -4.03 -11.87 -0.23
CA GLN A 97 -5.31 -12.34 0.29
C GLN A 97 -5.60 -11.74 1.67
N LEU A 98 -6.83 -11.27 1.86
CA LEU A 98 -7.40 -10.96 3.16
C LEU A 98 -8.53 -11.93 3.47
N GLU A 99 -8.48 -12.54 4.65
CA GLU A 99 -9.55 -13.42 5.10
C GLU A 99 -9.85 -13.28 6.58
N ARG A 100 -11.06 -13.70 6.97
CA ARG A 100 -11.51 -13.62 8.35
C ARG A 100 -10.82 -14.72 9.16
N LYS A 101 -10.09 -14.33 10.20
CA LYS A 101 -9.50 -15.30 11.15
C LYS A 101 -10.42 -15.58 12.34
N SER A 102 -11.09 -14.55 12.83
CA SER A 102 -12.11 -14.63 13.89
C SER A 102 -13.07 -13.44 13.77
N ASP A 103 -14.01 -13.30 14.70
CA ASP A 103 -14.95 -12.15 14.70
C ASP A 103 -14.26 -10.78 14.79
N ARG A 104 -13.03 -10.74 15.29
CA ARG A 104 -12.26 -9.49 15.47
C ARG A 104 -10.94 -9.46 14.72
N GLU A 105 -10.49 -10.60 14.20
CA GLU A 105 -9.17 -10.70 13.57
C GLU A 105 -9.28 -10.93 12.06
N ILE A 106 -8.46 -10.18 11.35
CA ILE A 106 -8.22 -10.31 9.93
C ILE A 106 -6.83 -10.92 9.72
N MET A 107 -6.70 -11.75 8.69
CA MET A 107 -5.42 -12.31 8.27
C MET A 107 -5.09 -11.80 6.87
N LEU A 108 -3.92 -11.18 6.75
CA LEU A 108 -3.29 -10.83 5.49
C LEU A 108 -2.25 -11.90 5.16
N SER A 109 -2.30 -12.41 3.93
CA SER A 109 -1.25 -13.27 3.39
C SER A 109 -0.72 -12.73 2.07
N LEU A 110 0.59 -12.91 1.90
CA LEU A 110 1.32 -12.72 0.66
C LEU A 110 2.22 -13.93 0.46
N GLU A 111 1.90 -14.79 -0.51
CA GLU A 111 2.57 -16.09 -0.68
C GLU A 111 2.60 -16.91 0.64
N ASN A 112 3.79 -17.18 1.18
CA ASN A 112 4.00 -17.92 2.42
C ASN A 112 4.06 -17.03 3.67
N GLN A 113 3.94 -15.72 3.50
CA GLN A 113 3.96 -14.74 4.59
C GLN A 113 2.55 -14.53 5.11
N ILE A 114 2.40 -14.48 6.44
CA ILE A 114 1.12 -14.30 7.09
C ILE A 114 1.27 -13.25 8.18
N LEU A 115 0.30 -12.35 8.26
CA LEU A 115 0.14 -11.38 9.33
C LEU A 115 -1.32 -11.41 9.82
N VAL A 116 -1.49 -11.45 11.14
CA VAL A 116 -2.81 -11.39 11.78
C VAL A 116 -2.93 -10.10 12.57
N ALA A 117 -4.04 -9.40 12.44
CA ALA A 117 -4.30 -8.15 13.17
C ALA A 117 -5.75 -8.06 13.64
N ASP A 118 -6.01 -7.19 14.62
CA ASP A 118 -7.38 -6.76 14.90
C ASP A 118 -7.90 -6.00 13.67
N PHE A 119 -9.14 -6.29 13.26
CA PHE A 119 -9.74 -5.69 12.07
C PHE A 119 -9.76 -4.17 12.14
N LYS A 120 -10.12 -3.58 13.28
CA LYS A 120 -10.20 -2.13 13.43
C LYS A 120 -8.82 -1.49 13.38
N GLU A 121 -7.84 -2.12 14.03
CA GLU A 121 -6.44 -1.69 13.95
C GLU A 121 -5.91 -1.76 12.51
N PHE A 122 -6.14 -2.85 11.79
CA PHE A 122 -5.68 -3.03 10.41
C PHE A 122 -6.24 -1.96 9.48
N VAL A 123 -7.57 -1.76 9.50
CA VAL A 123 -8.25 -0.76 8.65
C VAL A 123 -7.77 0.63 8.96
N TYR A 124 -7.66 0.99 10.25
CA TYR A 124 -7.16 2.29 10.66
C TYR A 124 -5.74 2.54 10.13
N GLN A 125 -4.83 1.59 10.32
CA GLN A 125 -3.44 1.72 9.87
C GLN A 125 -3.32 1.77 8.35
N LEU A 126 -4.13 1.01 7.61
CA LEU A 126 -4.14 1.05 6.14
C LEU A 126 -4.60 2.41 5.62
N ILE A 127 -5.66 2.98 6.19
CA ILE A 127 -6.15 4.32 5.84
C ILE A 127 -5.09 5.39 6.15
N GLU A 128 -4.52 5.38 7.35
CA GLU A 128 -3.52 6.39 7.74
C GLU A 128 -2.26 6.31 6.87
N SER A 129 -1.82 5.11 6.53
CA SER A 129 -0.64 4.92 5.68
C SER A 129 -0.93 5.25 4.20
N GLY A 130 -2.14 4.96 3.72
CA GLY A 130 -2.60 5.40 2.41
C GLY A 130 -2.69 6.92 2.30
N ARG A 131 -3.13 7.62 3.36
CA ARG A 131 -3.09 9.08 3.45
C ARG A 131 -1.67 9.64 3.38
N GLN A 132 -0.73 9.01 4.07
CA GLN A 132 0.69 9.39 3.97
C GLN A 132 1.21 9.24 2.55
N PHE A 133 0.82 8.18 1.85
CA PHE A 133 1.17 7.98 0.45
C PHE A 133 0.56 9.04 -0.49
N ILE A 134 -0.71 9.41 -0.31
CA ILE A 134 -1.37 10.46 -1.11
C ILE A 134 -0.66 11.81 -0.92
N GLU A 135 -0.33 12.18 0.33
CA GLU A 135 0.42 13.41 0.61
C GLU A 135 1.84 13.34 0.03
N PHE A 136 2.49 12.17 0.08
CA PHE A 136 3.76 11.93 -0.60
C PHE A 136 3.66 12.21 -2.10
N LEU A 137 2.68 11.62 -2.81
CA LEU A 137 2.48 11.81 -4.25
C LEU A 137 2.30 13.27 -4.61
N LYS A 138 1.49 14.01 -3.85
CA LYS A 138 1.29 15.45 -4.02
C LYS A 138 2.60 16.22 -3.91
N VAL A 139 3.45 15.88 -2.93
CA VAL A 139 4.74 16.54 -2.72
C VAL A 139 5.73 16.25 -3.86
N ILE A 140 5.77 15.01 -4.38
CA ILE A 140 6.74 14.62 -5.41
C ILE A 140 6.30 14.97 -6.83
N THR A 141 5.00 14.99 -7.11
CA THR A 141 4.45 15.32 -8.44
C THR A 141 4.09 16.79 -8.59
N GLY A 142 3.86 17.51 -7.49
CA GLY A 142 3.31 18.87 -7.49
C GLY A 142 1.86 18.95 -7.99
N ARG A 143 1.18 17.81 -8.17
CA ARG A 143 -0.20 17.76 -8.64
C ARG A 143 -1.18 17.98 -7.48
N PRO A 144 -2.33 18.61 -7.72
CA PRO A 144 -3.44 18.57 -6.78
C PRO A 144 -3.85 17.09 -6.57
N ASP A 145 -4.22 16.75 -5.33
CA ASP A 145 -4.50 15.39 -4.82
C ASP A 145 -5.01 14.42 -5.91
N ASP A 146 -4.48 13.19 -5.89
CA ASP A 146 -5.18 12.05 -6.49
C ASP A 146 -6.51 11.86 -5.76
N SER A 147 -7.57 12.45 -6.32
CA SER A 147 -8.90 12.50 -5.71
C SER A 147 -9.48 11.11 -5.53
N ASP A 148 -9.09 10.16 -6.38
CA ASP A 148 -9.78 8.89 -6.48
C ASP A 148 -9.39 7.99 -5.32
N LEU A 149 -8.09 7.78 -5.08
CA LEU A 149 -7.61 6.97 -3.95
C LEU A 149 -8.00 7.59 -2.61
N ARG A 150 -7.97 8.93 -2.52
CA ARG A 150 -8.39 9.66 -1.33
C ARG A 150 -9.87 9.43 -1.01
N ASP A 151 -10.75 9.67 -1.99
CA ASP A 151 -12.19 9.51 -1.83
C ASP A 151 -12.55 8.06 -1.47
N GLU A 152 -11.80 7.09 -1.99
CA GLU A 152 -11.95 5.67 -1.65
C GLU A 152 -11.62 5.38 -0.19
N PHE A 153 -10.49 5.87 0.32
CA PHE A 153 -10.19 5.73 1.75
C PHE A 153 -11.20 6.45 2.65
N GLU A 154 -11.71 7.61 2.23
CA GLU A 154 -12.79 8.30 2.95
C GLU A 154 -14.09 7.49 2.97
N ARG A 155 -14.43 6.79 1.87
CA ARG A 155 -15.57 5.87 1.82
C ARG A 155 -15.36 4.68 2.77
N ILE A 156 -14.20 4.04 2.73
CA ILE A 156 -13.85 2.93 3.62
C ILE A 156 -13.94 3.36 5.08
N GLU A 157 -13.42 4.54 5.42
CA GLU A 157 -13.45 5.05 6.79
C GLU A 157 -14.89 5.25 7.29
N LYS A 158 -15.80 5.74 6.44
CA LYS A 158 -17.23 5.89 6.79
C LYS A 158 -17.89 4.56 7.08
N VAL A 159 -17.66 3.54 6.25
CA VAL A 159 -18.18 2.18 6.47
C VAL A 159 -17.58 1.60 7.75
N TYR A 160 -16.26 1.66 7.90
CA TYR A 160 -15.53 1.22 9.07
C TYR A 160 -16.06 1.81 10.38
N LYS A 161 -16.30 3.12 10.44
CA LYS A 161 -16.81 3.79 11.65
C LYS A 161 -18.25 3.40 12.00
N SER A 162 -18.98 2.77 11.09
CA SER A 162 -20.35 2.29 11.34
C SER A 162 -20.41 0.84 11.85
N LEU A 163 -19.29 0.11 11.86
CA LEU A 163 -19.12 -1.26 12.34
C LEU A 163 -18.62 -1.31 13.79
#